data_AF-A0A6A4ZLD8-F1
#
_entry.id   AF-A0A6A4ZLD8-F1
#
_cell.length_a   1.000
_cell.length_b   1.000
_cell.length_c   1.000
_cell.angle_alpha   90.00
_cell.angle_beta   90.00
_cell.angle_gamma   90.00
#
_symmetry.space_group_name_H-M   'P 1'
#
loop_
_entity.id
_entity.type
_entity.pdbx_description
1 polymer ?
#
loop_
_entity_poly.entity_id
_entity_poly.type
_entity_poly.pdbx_seq_one_letter_code
_entity_poly.pdbx_strand_id
1 'polypeptide(L)'
;AEVFRIPKATLLRVEGSYFHGLLVSDYWKPTGPDHTNSLALHSPTFDQILAFLETGALPLDGLSDEELVCVQESMDYLKLGSIAVAWDLAWSSQMYQRSVDDMVATKRRNYGSHFVTGNMPIAKSLVRVGRNNVGEAYVGLYQRDSFDNNKPNEGYTIQAERHGQGGIYRRTCFDGQVPSPFTTYPSFASDEVVGIQIKDREIHFEKNGVDLGVAFPLDETCYFLYPVAMVYRAGSFALVT
;
A
#
# COMPACT_ATOMS: atom_id res chain seq x y z
N ALA A 1 11.81 18.44 24.00
CA ALA A 1 12.52 17.39 23.25
C ALA A 1 12.55 16.16 24.13
N GLU A 2 11.86 15.11 23.71
CA GLU A 2 11.92 13.82 24.40
C GLU A 2 13.25 13.14 24.06
N VAL A 3 13.88 12.50 25.06
CA VAL A 3 15.20 11.88 24.89
C VAL A 3 15.04 10.38 25.06
N PHE A 4 15.11 9.67 23.94
CA PHE A 4 15.11 8.21 23.92
C PHE A 4 16.52 7.68 24.20
N ARG A 5 16.62 6.66 25.05
CA ARG A 5 17.88 6.00 25.38
C ARG A 5 17.77 4.53 25.05
N ILE A 6 18.55 4.08 24.08
CA ILE A 6 18.55 2.70 23.60
C ILE A 6 20.00 2.20 23.46
N PRO A 7 20.30 0.92 23.77
CA PRO A 7 21.65 0.39 23.59
C PRO A 7 22.11 0.45 22.13
N LYS A 8 23.39 0.76 21.90
CA LYS A 8 24.00 0.75 20.55
C LYS A 8 23.77 -0.58 19.82
N ALA A 9 23.88 -1.71 20.53
CA ALA A 9 23.67 -3.04 19.97
C ALA A 9 22.28 -3.20 19.33
N THR A 10 21.25 -2.57 19.92
CA THR A 10 19.88 -2.63 19.40
C THR A 10 19.74 -1.84 18.10
N LEU A 11 20.34 -0.65 18.01
CA LEU A 11 20.36 0.15 16.78
C LEU A 11 21.12 -0.53 15.63
N LEU A 12 22.04 -1.44 15.95
CA LEU A 12 22.84 -2.20 14.98
C LEU A 12 22.22 -3.54 14.57
N ARG A 13 21.07 -3.92 15.14
CA ARG A 13 20.46 -5.24 14.91
C ARG A 13 20.08 -5.48 13.45
N VAL A 14 19.66 -4.45 12.73
CA VAL A 14 19.27 -4.53 11.32
C VAL A 14 20.45 -4.10 10.45
N GLU A 15 21.13 -5.07 9.86
CA GLU A 15 22.22 -4.81 8.91
C GLU A 15 21.69 -4.05 7.68
N GLY A 16 22.46 -3.07 7.20
CA GLY A 16 22.06 -2.23 6.07
C GLY A 16 21.06 -1.11 6.40
N SER A 17 20.56 -1.05 7.64
CA SER A 17 19.74 0.07 8.12
C SER A 17 20.52 1.39 8.15
N TYR A 18 19.79 2.50 8.21
CA TYR A 18 20.37 3.83 8.39
C TYR A 18 21.26 3.89 9.63
N PHE A 19 20.80 3.33 10.76
CA PHE A 19 21.57 3.28 12.00
C PHE A 19 22.84 2.44 11.87
N HIS A 20 22.78 1.30 11.16
CA HIS A 20 23.95 0.49 10.89
C HIS A 20 25.00 1.29 10.11
N GLY A 21 24.61 1.96 9.02
CA GLY A 21 25.52 2.82 8.25
C GLY A 21 26.10 3.97 9.09
N LEU A 22 25.25 4.62 9.90
CA LEU A 22 25.61 5.77 10.73
C LEU A 22 26.60 5.41 11.85
N LEU A 23 26.43 4.26 12.50
CA LEU A 23 27.13 3.90 13.74
C LEU A 23 28.30 2.93 13.56
N VAL A 24 28.41 2.30 12.39
CA VAL A 24 29.52 1.41 12.00
C VAL A 24 30.53 2.12 11.10
N SER A 25 30.11 3.10 10.29
CA SER A 25 31.07 3.79 9.41
C SER A 25 31.81 4.91 10.15
N ASP A 26 33.13 4.92 10.04
CA ASP A 26 33.98 6.05 10.47
C ASP A 26 33.86 7.28 9.55
N TYR A 27 33.10 7.15 8.45
CA TYR A 27 32.92 8.19 7.45
C TYR A 27 31.83 9.21 7.84
N TRP A 28 30.87 8.82 8.69
CA TRP A 28 29.78 9.71 9.06
C TRP A 28 30.16 10.57 10.27
N LYS A 29 30.67 11.76 9.99
CA LYS A 29 30.99 12.75 11.02
C LYS A 29 29.77 13.63 11.28
N PRO A 30 29.31 13.77 12.53
CA PRO A 30 28.18 14.61 12.84
C PRO A 30 28.45 16.07 12.44
N THR A 31 27.53 16.67 11.68
CA THR A 31 27.69 18.02 11.11
C THR A 31 26.96 19.12 11.89
N GLY A 32 26.24 18.76 12.96
CA GLY A 32 25.52 19.73 13.80
C GLY A 32 26.45 20.58 14.69
N PRO A 33 25.93 21.70 15.25
CA PRO A 33 26.69 22.63 16.10
C PRO A 33 27.41 21.95 17.29
N ASP A 34 26.91 20.79 17.73
CA ASP A 34 27.41 20.02 18.88
C ASP A 34 27.87 18.60 18.51
N HIS A 35 28.25 18.36 17.25
CA HIS A 35 28.48 17.01 16.74
C HIS A 35 27.27 16.07 16.91
N THR A 36 26.06 16.59 16.69
CA THR A 36 24.81 15.81 16.74
C THR A 36 24.32 15.47 15.32
N ASN A 37 23.72 14.29 15.19
CA ASN A 37 22.93 13.91 14.01
C ASN A 37 21.46 14.05 14.38
N SER A 38 20.74 14.95 13.71
CA SER A 38 19.30 15.10 13.90
C SER A 38 18.56 14.17 12.94
N LEU A 39 17.65 13.36 13.47
CA LEU A 39 16.78 12.51 12.68
C LEU A 39 15.46 13.25 12.46
N ALA A 40 15.01 13.31 11.21
CA ALA A 40 13.70 13.85 10.86
C ALA A 40 12.64 12.74 11.00
N LEU A 41 12.34 12.36 12.24
CA LEU A 41 11.36 11.31 12.56
C LEU A 41 10.15 11.90 13.28
N HIS A 42 9.01 11.24 13.13
CA HIS A 42 7.79 11.59 13.83
C HIS A 42 7.88 11.12 15.30
N SER A 43 8.02 12.07 16.23
CA SER A 43 8.24 11.77 17.65
C SER A 43 7.16 10.88 18.28
N PRO A 44 5.85 11.12 18.06
CA PRO A 44 4.80 10.32 18.69
C PRO A 44 4.79 8.84 18.32
N THR A 45 5.30 8.49 17.13
CA THR A 45 5.31 7.10 16.63
C THR A 45 6.68 6.44 16.70
N PHE A 46 7.66 7.10 17.35
CA PHE A 46 9.02 6.58 17.42
C PHE A 46 9.14 5.39 18.37
N ASP A 47 8.26 5.29 19.37
CA ASP A 47 8.22 4.15 20.29
C ASP A 47 7.98 2.82 19.56
N GLN A 48 7.17 2.82 18.50
CA GLN A 48 6.93 1.64 17.66
C GLN A 48 8.21 1.19 16.95
N ILE A 49 9.01 2.14 16.47
CA ILE A 49 10.31 1.88 15.83
C ILE A 49 11.29 1.29 16.84
N LEU A 50 11.35 1.85 18.05
CA LEU A 50 12.20 1.32 19.11
C LEU A 50 11.79 -0.10 19.51
N ALA A 51 10.49 -0.35 19.68
CA ALA A 51 9.96 -1.68 19.96
C ALA A 51 10.31 -2.69 18.85
N PHE A 52 10.27 -2.28 17.58
CA PHE A 52 10.70 -3.11 16.47
C PHE A 52 12.20 -3.43 16.52
N LEU A 53 13.06 -2.45 16.79
CA LEU A 53 14.50 -2.69 16.91
C LEU A 53 14.82 -3.62 18.11
N GLU A 54 14.09 -3.48 19.21
CA GLU A 54 14.28 -4.30 20.42
C GLU A 54 13.76 -5.73 20.28
N THR A 55 12.61 -5.92 19.64
CA THR A 55 11.91 -7.22 19.65
C THR A 55 11.90 -7.89 18.28
N GLY A 56 11.95 -7.12 17.20
CA GLY A 56 11.67 -7.55 15.83
C GLY A 56 10.19 -7.54 15.47
N ALA A 57 9.30 -7.20 16.41
CA ALA A 57 7.86 -7.07 16.17
C ALA A 57 7.48 -5.59 16.11
N LEU A 58 6.64 -5.21 15.14
CA LEU A 58 6.16 -3.84 14.98
C LEU A 58 4.71 -3.75 15.50
N PRO A 59 4.48 -3.17 16.68
CA PRO A 59 3.14 -3.02 17.22
C PRO A 59 2.41 -1.89 16.48
N LEU A 60 1.30 -2.23 15.82
CA LEU A 60 0.49 -1.29 15.03
C LEU A 60 -0.96 -1.17 15.54
N ASP A 61 -1.33 -2.01 16.52
CA ASP A 61 -2.68 -2.04 17.05
C ASP A 61 -3.03 -0.72 17.75
N GLY A 62 -4.19 -0.16 17.38
CA GLY A 62 -4.70 1.07 17.99
C GLY A 62 -4.14 2.37 17.41
N LEU A 63 -3.25 2.30 16.42
CA LEU A 63 -2.77 3.48 15.70
C LEU A 63 -3.84 4.05 14.76
N SER A 64 -3.88 5.37 14.61
CA SER A 64 -4.65 6.03 13.56
C SER A 64 -3.99 5.83 12.19
N ASP A 65 -4.74 6.10 11.11
CA ASP A 65 -4.22 6.06 9.74
C ASP A 65 -3.00 6.99 9.55
N GLU A 66 -3.02 8.15 10.20
CA GLU A 66 -1.92 9.12 10.18
C GLU A 66 -0.67 8.55 10.84
N GLU A 67 -0.85 7.92 12.00
CA GLU A 67 0.23 7.29 12.75
C GLU A 67 0.82 6.11 11.96
N LEU A 68 -0.02 5.31 11.29
CA LEU A 68 0.43 4.22 10.43
C LEU A 68 1.32 4.73 9.28
N VAL A 69 0.93 5.84 8.65
CA VAL A 69 1.77 6.48 7.61
C VAL A 69 3.09 6.96 8.21
N CYS A 70 3.07 7.64 9.36
CA CYS A 70 4.30 8.11 10.01
C CYS A 70 5.25 6.96 10.43
N VAL A 71 4.70 5.82 10.87
CA VAL A 71 5.50 4.61 11.16
C VAL A 71 6.10 4.07 9.86
N GLN A 72 5.32 3.94 8.80
CA GLN A 72 5.81 3.47 7.49
C GLN A 72 6.93 4.35 6.94
N GLU A 73 6.74 5.67 6.94
CA GLU A 73 7.77 6.63 6.50
C GLU A 73 9.05 6.52 7.35
N SER A 74 8.90 6.32 8.66
CA SER A 74 10.04 6.13 9.56
C SER A 74 10.78 4.82 9.28
N MET A 75 10.05 3.73 9.03
CA MET A 75 10.63 2.43 8.66
C MET A 75 11.40 2.51 7.34
N ASP A 76 10.84 3.20 6.34
CA ASP A 76 11.48 3.40 5.03
C ASP A 76 12.71 4.30 5.12
N TYR A 77 12.60 5.45 5.81
CA TYR A 77 13.72 6.36 6.04
C TYR A 77 14.89 5.67 6.74
N LEU A 78 14.58 4.88 7.78
CA LEU A 78 15.58 4.14 8.55
C LEU A 78 16.04 2.85 7.88
N LYS A 79 15.45 2.46 6.74
CA LYS A 79 15.73 1.22 6.01
C LYS A 79 15.60 -0.02 6.91
N LEU A 80 14.52 -0.08 7.68
CA LEU A 80 14.26 -1.15 8.65
C LEU A 80 13.44 -2.32 8.07
N GLY A 81 13.11 -2.23 6.78
CA GLY A 81 12.23 -3.18 6.08
C GLY A 81 10.84 -2.59 5.85
N SER A 82 10.05 -3.24 5.00
CA SER A 82 8.68 -2.84 4.71
C SER A 82 7.73 -3.46 5.74
N ILE A 83 6.72 -2.70 6.16
CA ILE A 83 5.66 -3.22 7.01
C ILE A 83 4.81 -4.19 6.16
N ALA A 84 4.48 -5.34 6.74
CA ALA A 84 3.68 -6.34 6.05
C ALA A 84 2.27 -5.81 5.75
N VAL A 85 1.97 -5.61 4.48
CA VAL A 85 0.63 -5.27 4.00
C VAL A 85 -0.14 -6.57 3.81
N ALA A 86 -1.35 -6.65 4.37
CA ALA A 86 -2.23 -7.80 4.26
C ALA A 86 -3.64 -7.37 3.86
N TRP A 87 -4.45 -8.28 3.34
CA TRP A 87 -5.87 -8.01 3.09
C TRP A 87 -6.66 -7.95 4.39
N ASP A 88 -7.50 -6.93 4.56
CA ASP A 88 -8.36 -6.70 5.71
C ASP A 88 -9.80 -7.09 5.41
N LEU A 89 -10.22 -8.24 5.93
CA LEU A 89 -11.58 -8.72 5.71
C LEU A 89 -12.67 -7.91 6.44
N ALA A 90 -12.34 -7.16 7.50
CA ALA A 90 -13.33 -6.34 8.19
C ALA A 90 -13.83 -5.20 7.29
N TRP A 91 -12.93 -4.72 6.42
CA TRP A 91 -13.21 -3.70 5.41
C TRP A 91 -13.37 -4.27 4.00
N SER A 92 -13.49 -5.58 3.85
CA SER A 92 -13.70 -6.22 2.55
C SER A 92 -15.11 -6.78 2.42
N SER A 93 -15.51 -7.08 1.18
CA SER A 93 -16.77 -7.78 0.97
C SER A 93 -16.72 -9.20 1.56
N GLN A 94 -17.78 -9.61 2.25
CA GLN A 94 -17.93 -10.96 2.85
C GLN A 94 -17.87 -12.11 1.82
N MET A 95 -17.86 -11.81 0.52
CA MET A 95 -17.69 -12.79 -0.54
C MET A 95 -16.24 -13.25 -0.74
N TYR A 96 -15.26 -12.56 -0.16
CA TYR A 96 -13.87 -12.98 -0.17
C TYR A 96 -13.53 -13.88 1.01
N GLN A 97 -12.64 -14.83 0.75
CA GLN A 97 -11.97 -15.66 1.74
C GLN A 97 -10.47 -15.38 1.69
N ARG A 98 -9.80 -15.39 2.84
CA ARG A 98 -8.36 -15.17 2.97
C ARG A 98 -7.56 -16.47 3.01
N SER A 99 -6.32 -16.44 2.55
CA SER A 99 -5.29 -17.43 2.89
C SER A 99 -4.89 -17.31 4.36
N VAL A 100 -4.09 -18.27 4.85
CA VAL A 100 -3.65 -18.30 6.26
C VAL A 100 -2.77 -17.10 6.63
N ASP A 101 -2.03 -16.57 5.67
CA ASP A 101 -1.13 -15.43 5.81
C ASP A 101 -1.81 -14.09 5.45
N ASP A 102 -3.11 -14.08 5.18
CA ASP A 102 -3.88 -12.91 4.77
C ASP A 102 -3.38 -12.19 3.49
N MET A 103 -2.44 -12.80 2.76
CA MET A 103 -1.86 -12.23 1.54
C MET A 103 -2.69 -12.50 0.31
N VAL A 104 -3.51 -13.55 0.31
CA VAL A 104 -4.34 -13.95 -0.84
C VAL A 104 -5.82 -13.83 -0.49
N ALA A 105 -6.54 -13.04 -1.27
CA ALA A 105 -7.99 -12.93 -1.19
C ALA A 105 -8.62 -13.64 -2.38
N THR A 106 -9.53 -14.56 -2.12
CA THR A 106 -10.22 -15.36 -3.14
C THR A 106 -11.73 -15.18 -3.05
N LYS A 107 -12.34 -14.81 -4.17
CA LYS A 107 -13.79 -14.83 -4.36
C LYS A 107 -14.16 -16.05 -5.20
N ARG A 108 -15.08 -16.87 -4.70
CA ARG A 108 -15.50 -18.12 -5.38
C ARG A 108 -16.77 -17.97 -6.22
N ARG A 109 -17.58 -16.94 -5.99
CA ARG A 109 -18.87 -16.75 -6.68
C ARG A 109 -18.70 -15.99 -8.00
N ASN A 110 -19.44 -16.40 -9.02
CA ASN A 110 -19.38 -15.86 -10.39
C ASN A 110 -20.42 -14.75 -10.67
N TYR A 111 -20.79 -13.97 -9.66
CA TYR A 111 -21.73 -12.86 -9.81
C TYR A 111 -21.45 -11.75 -8.79
N GLY A 112 -21.86 -10.53 -9.14
CA GLY A 112 -21.76 -9.34 -8.31
C GLY A 112 -20.35 -8.74 -8.28
N SER A 113 -20.24 -7.41 -8.34
CA SER A 113 -18.96 -6.74 -8.09
C SER A 113 -18.64 -6.78 -6.60
N HIS A 114 -17.47 -7.30 -6.24
CA HIS A 114 -17.02 -7.37 -4.86
C HIS A 114 -15.54 -7.00 -4.80
N PHE A 115 -15.16 -6.27 -3.77
CA PHE A 115 -13.78 -5.84 -3.54
C PHE A 115 -13.18 -6.44 -2.26
N VAL A 116 -11.86 -6.36 -2.20
CA VAL A 116 -11.03 -6.60 -1.02
C VAL A 116 -10.11 -5.38 -0.84
N THR A 117 -9.85 -4.99 0.40
CA THR A 117 -8.94 -3.88 0.74
C THR A 117 -7.82 -4.33 1.65
N GLY A 118 -6.65 -3.70 1.57
CA GLY A 118 -5.55 -3.91 2.52
C GLY A 118 -5.85 -3.30 3.88
N ASN A 119 -5.02 -3.67 4.87
CA ASN A 119 -5.08 -3.29 6.28
C ASN A 119 -4.43 -1.95 6.62
N MET A 120 -3.65 -1.37 5.71
CA MET A 120 -2.90 -0.14 5.96
C MET A 120 -2.92 0.81 4.75
N PRO A 121 -2.82 2.13 5.01
CA PRO A 121 -2.58 3.10 3.96
C PRO A 121 -1.15 2.93 3.42
N ILE A 122 -0.98 3.07 2.12
CA ILE A 122 0.31 2.79 1.47
C ILE A 122 0.65 3.81 0.38
N ALA A 123 1.94 4.10 0.27
CA ALA A 123 2.49 4.82 -0.87
C ALA A 123 2.85 3.87 -2.03
N LYS A 124 3.03 2.57 -1.77
CA LYS A 124 3.37 1.57 -2.78
C LYS A 124 2.77 0.21 -2.47
N SER A 125 2.24 -0.46 -3.49
CA SER A 125 1.78 -1.86 -3.43
C SER A 125 2.16 -2.62 -4.67
N LEU A 126 2.24 -3.94 -4.53
CA LEU A 126 2.28 -4.88 -5.65
C LEU A 126 1.14 -5.89 -5.46
N VAL A 127 0.29 -6.04 -6.46
CA VAL A 127 -0.83 -6.98 -6.45
C VAL A 127 -0.70 -7.94 -7.63
N ARG A 128 -0.53 -9.22 -7.33
CA ARG A 128 -0.61 -10.29 -8.32
C ARG A 128 -2.06 -10.67 -8.57
N VAL A 129 -2.41 -10.72 -9.85
CA VAL A 129 -3.74 -11.04 -10.32
C VAL A 129 -3.83 -12.54 -10.60
N GLY A 130 -4.84 -13.23 -10.06
CA GLY A 130 -5.00 -14.68 -10.27
C GLY A 130 -5.37 -15.06 -11.70
N ARG A 131 -5.10 -16.33 -12.06
CA ARG A 131 -5.31 -16.94 -13.40
C ARG A 131 -6.68 -16.77 -14.05
N ASN A 132 -7.72 -16.48 -13.27
CA ASN A 132 -9.11 -16.45 -13.74
C ASN A 132 -9.76 -15.06 -13.68
N ASN A 133 -8.98 -14.03 -13.41
CA ASN A 133 -9.46 -12.66 -13.30
C ASN A 133 -9.40 -12.00 -14.70
N VAL A 134 -10.39 -12.26 -15.56
CA VAL A 134 -10.41 -11.72 -16.93
C VAL A 134 -11.54 -10.72 -17.13
N GLY A 135 -11.24 -9.56 -17.74
CA GLY A 135 -12.20 -8.59 -18.27
C GLY A 135 -12.99 -7.72 -17.28
N GLU A 136 -13.05 -8.11 -16.01
CA GLU A 136 -13.86 -7.42 -14.99
C GLU A 136 -13.13 -7.34 -13.65
N ALA A 137 -11.80 -7.33 -13.70
CA ALA A 137 -10.93 -7.15 -12.54
C ALA A 137 -10.35 -5.74 -12.51
N TYR A 138 -10.23 -5.19 -11.31
CA TYR A 138 -9.71 -3.86 -11.05
C TYR A 138 -8.72 -3.93 -9.91
N VAL A 139 -7.65 -3.17 -10.00
CA VAL A 139 -6.62 -3.06 -8.97
C VAL A 139 -6.32 -1.58 -8.77
N GLY A 140 -6.10 -1.13 -7.54
CA GLY A 140 -5.80 0.26 -7.30
C GLY A 140 -5.78 0.67 -5.84
N LEU A 141 -6.15 1.92 -5.59
CA LEU A 141 -6.19 2.55 -4.28
C LEU A 141 -7.58 3.08 -3.96
N TYR A 142 -7.96 3.11 -2.69
CA TYR A 142 -9.25 3.67 -2.26
C TYR A 142 -9.18 4.34 -0.88
N GLN A 143 -10.15 5.21 -0.59
CA GLN A 143 -10.31 5.85 0.73
C GLN A 143 -11.31 5.08 1.59
N ARG A 144 -10.87 4.57 2.75
CA ARG A 144 -11.72 3.78 3.66
C ARG A 144 -12.98 4.48 4.12
N ASP A 145 -12.92 5.77 4.40
CA ASP A 145 -14.08 6.53 4.89
C ASP A 145 -15.20 6.65 3.86
N SER A 146 -14.90 6.43 2.56
CA SER A 146 -15.90 6.42 1.49
C SER A 146 -16.60 5.07 1.31
N PHE A 147 -16.28 4.09 2.16
CA PHE A 147 -16.69 2.71 1.99
C PHE A 147 -18.19 2.48 2.21
N ASP A 148 -18.86 1.97 1.19
CA ASP A 148 -20.22 1.46 1.25
C ASP A 148 -20.32 0.21 0.35
N ASN A 149 -20.75 -0.91 0.94
CA ASN A 149 -20.97 -2.16 0.20
C ASN A 149 -22.09 -2.06 -0.86
N ASN A 150 -22.91 -1.01 -0.81
CA ASN A 150 -24.08 -0.84 -1.67
C ASN A 150 -23.95 0.33 -2.66
N LYS A 151 -22.81 1.02 -2.70
CA LYS A 151 -22.62 2.19 -3.58
C LYS A 151 -21.25 2.15 -4.28
N PRO A 152 -21.09 2.91 -5.37
CA PRO A 152 -19.78 3.17 -5.94
C PRO A 152 -18.84 3.78 -4.88
N ASN A 153 -17.69 3.15 -4.67
CA ASN A 153 -16.67 3.65 -3.74
C ASN A 153 -15.70 4.57 -4.47
N GLU A 154 -15.25 5.63 -3.79
CA GLU A 154 -14.25 6.54 -4.36
C GLU A 154 -12.86 5.90 -4.30
N GLY A 155 -12.22 5.81 -5.46
CA GLY A 155 -10.97 5.10 -5.60
C GLY A 155 -10.39 5.19 -7.00
N TYR A 156 -9.11 4.93 -7.09
CA TYR A 156 -8.27 5.10 -8.26
C TYR A 156 -7.82 3.71 -8.72
N THR A 157 -8.40 3.22 -9.81
CA THR A 157 -8.18 1.83 -10.25
C THR A 157 -7.79 1.76 -11.71
N ILE A 158 -6.97 0.76 -12.03
CA ILE A 158 -6.72 0.27 -13.38
C ILE A 158 -7.58 -0.98 -13.60
N GLN A 159 -8.08 -1.17 -14.82
CA GLN A 159 -8.88 -2.32 -15.21
C GLN A 159 -8.08 -3.34 -16.01
N ALA A 160 -8.36 -4.61 -15.77
CA ALA A 160 -7.92 -5.71 -16.62
C ALA A 160 -8.47 -5.55 -18.04
N GLU A 161 -7.75 -6.07 -19.02
CA GLU A 161 -8.15 -5.97 -20.42
C GLU A 161 -9.54 -6.59 -20.65
N ARG A 162 -10.45 -5.79 -21.21
CA ARG A 162 -11.79 -6.21 -21.62
C ARG A 162 -11.97 -5.89 -23.10
N HIS A 163 -12.12 -6.93 -23.92
CA HIS A 163 -12.34 -6.79 -25.37
C HIS A 163 -11.27 -5.94 -26.10
N GLY A 164 -9.99 -6.06 -25.71
CA GLY A 164 -8.91 -5.28 -26.31
C GLY A 164 -8.73 -3.86 -25.75
N GLN A 165 -9.46 -3.50 -24.70
CA GLN A 165 -9.39 -2.18 -24.08
C GLN A 165 -9.13 -2.29 -22.58
N GLY A 166 -8.16 -1.52 -22.10
CA GLY A 166 -7.96 -1.19 -20.69
C GLY A 166 -8.51 0.18 -20.36
N GLY A 167 -8.45 0.55 -19.09
CA GLY A 167 -8.82 1.88 -18.65
C GLY A 167 -8.43 2.12 -17.20
N ILE A 168 -8.44 3.39 -16.83
CA ILE A 168 -8.29 3.86 -15.46
C ILE A 168 -9.58 4.56 -15.00
N TYR A 169 -9.93 4.41 -13.73
CA TYR A 169 -11.17 4.92 -13.14
C TYR A 169 -10.92 5.62 -11.80
N ARG A 170 -11.48 6.83 -11.65
CA ARG A 170 -11.47 7.63 -10.40
C ARG A 170 -12.66 7.33 -9.45
N ARG A 171 -13.54 6.40 -9.83
CA ARG A 171 -14.57 5.80 -8.97
C ARG A 171 -14.78 4.37 -9.41
N THR A 172 -14.89 3.43 -8.47
CA THR A 172 -15.24 2.05 -8.83
C THR A 172 -16.70 2.02 -9.27
N CYS A 173 -16.94 1.80 -10.55
CA CYS A 173 -18.28 1.77 -11.11
C CYS A 173 -19.02 0.51 -10.63
N PHE A 174 -19.82 0.66 -9.57
CA PHE A 174 -21.02 -0.15 -9.45
C PHE A 174 -22.00 0.36 -10.53
N ASP A 175 -22.30 -0.51 -11.50
CA ASP A 175 -23.40 -0.38 -12.46
C ASP A 175 -23.28 0.65 -13.60
N GLY A 176 -22.11 0.74 -14.24
CA GLY A 176 -22.01 1.31 -15.59
C GLY A 176 -22.34 2.80 -15.75
N GLN A 177 -22.65 3.52 -14.66
CA GLN A 177 -22.98 4.93 -14.73
C GLN A 177 -21.78 5.81 -14.39
N VAL A 178 -21.30 6.43 -15.46
CA VAL A 178 -20.27 7.47 -15.54
C VAL A 178 -18.83 6.97 -15.40
N PRO A 179 -18.23 6.50 -16.50
CA PRO A 179 -16.78 6.56 -16.64
C PRO A 179 -16.34 8.02 -16.43
N SER A 180 -15.45 8.25 -15.47
CA SER A 180 -14.43 9.30 -15.64
C SER A 180 -13.84 9.13 -17.04
N PRO A 181 -13.61 10.19 -17.84
CA PRO A 181 -13.36 10.08 -19.27
C PRO A 181 -12.37 8.94 -19.52
N PHE A 182 -12.84 7.90 -20.21
CA PHE A 182 -12.05 6.75 -20.60
C PHE A 182 -10.77 7.29 -21.24
N THR A 183 -9.69 7.30 -20.48
CA THR A 183 -8.39 7.50 -21.07
C THR A 183 -7.93 6.10 -21.39
N THR A 184 -7.80 5.81 -22.68
CA THR A 184 -7.19 4.57 -23.14
C THR A 184 -5.83 4.47 -22.44
N TYR A 185 -5.73 3.55 -21.49
CA TYR A 185 -4.58 3.35 -20.65
C TYR A 185 -4.17 1.88 -20.78
N PRO A 186 -2.87 1.54 -20.71
CA PRO A 186 -2.44 0.16 -20.76
C PRO A 186 -3.19 -0.70 -19.73
N SER A 187 -3.58 -1.92 -20.12
CA SER A 187 -4.29 -2.89 -19.28
C SER A 187 -3.34 -3.89 -18.63
N PHE A 188 -3.88 -4.68 -17.71
CA PHE A 188 -3.27 -5.91 -17.22
C PHE A 188 -4.11 -7.16 -17.54
N ALA A 189 -3.50 -8.33 -17.39
CA ALA A 189 -4.09 -9.63 -17.59
C ALA A 189 -3.93 -10.51 -16.34
N SER A 190 -4.55 -11.69 -16.37
CA SER A 190 -4.33 -12.71 -15.35
C SER A 190 -2.86 -13.13 -15.26
N ASP A 191 -2.41 -13.52 -14.06
CA ASP A 191 -1.02 -13.83 -13.69
C ASP A 191 -0.02 -12.66 -13.70
N GLU A 192 -0.42 -11.48 -14.15
CA GLU A 192 0.42 -10.28 -14.09
C GLU A 192 0.48 -9.69 -12.68
N VAL A 193 1.56 -8.95 -12.42
CA VAL A 193 1.73 -8.14 -11.21
C VAL A 193 1.44 -6.69 -11.58
N VAL A 194 0.47 -6.11 -10.90
CA VAL A 194 0.15 -4.69 -10.98
C VAL A 194 0.82 -3.99 -9.81
N GLY A 195 1.75 -3.10 -10.10
CA GLY A 195 2.29 -2.18 -9.11
C GLY A 195 1.43 -0.92 -9.05
N ILE A 196 1.35 -0.34 -7.86
CA ILE A 196 0.67 0.92 -7.61
C ILE A 196 1.63 1.76 -6.80
N GLN A 197 1.87 3.01 -7.21
CA GLN A 197 2.74 3.91 -6.46
C GLN A 197 2.19 5.33 -6.44
N ILE A 198 2.32 5.98 -5.28
CA ILE A 198 2.11 7.41 -5.11
C ILE A 198 3.49 8.08 -5.19
N LYS A 199 3.69 8.95 -6.17
CA LYS A 199 4.91 9.75 -6.38
C LYS A 199 4.50 11.20 -6.60
N ASP A 200 5.08 12.15 -5.87
CA ASP A 200 4.85 13.58 -6.09
C ASP A 200 3.37 13.98 -6.19
N ARG A 201 2.52 13.37 -5.35
CA ARG A 201 1.06 13.54 -5.37
C ARG A 201 0.38 13.08 -6.68
N GLU A 202 0.96 12.07 -7.32
CA GLU A 202 0.39 11.41 -8.48
C GLU A 202 0.33 9.90 -8.23
N ILE A 203 -0.71 9.26 -8.74
CA ILE A 203 -0.82 7.81 -8.80
C ILE A 203 -0.24 7.34 -10.13
N HIS A 204 0.68 6.40 -10.03
CA HIS A 204 1.30 5.67 -11.14
C HIS A 204 0.93 4.19 -11.00
N PHE A 205 0.66 3.55 -12.14
CA PHE A 205 0.51 2.10 -12.20
C PHE A 205 1.74 1.48 -12.87
N GLU A 206 2.15 0.32 -12.39
CA GLU A 206 3.19 -0.48 -13.01
C GLU A 206 2.59 -1.80 -13.48
N LYS A 207 3.09 -2.32 -14.59
CA LYS A 207 2.77 -3.67 -15.07
C LYS A 207 4.05 -4.47 -15.16
N ASN A 208 4.14 -5.53 -14.36
CA ASN A 208 5.32 -6.39 -14.24
C ASN A 208 6.62 -5.58 -14.04
N GLY A 209 6.54 -4.53 -13.20
CA GLY A 209 7.65 -3.62 -12.88
C GLY A 209 7.93 -2.53 -13.92
N VAL A 210 7.13 -2.42 -14.97
CA VAL A 210 7.22 -1.32 -15.95
C VAL A 210 6.22 -0.25 -15.61
N ASP A 211 6.70 0.96 -15.30
CA ASP A 211 5.88 2.15 -15.06
C ASP A 211 5.08 2.52 -16.32
N LEU A 212 3.77 2.69 -16.16
CA LEU A 212 2.83 3.05 -17.23
C LEU A 212 2.60 4.57 -17.30
N GLY A 213 3.24 5.33 -16.42
CA GLY A 213 3.16 6.79 -16.32
C GLY A 213 2.04 7.27 -15.42
N VAL A 214 1.83 8.58 -15.41
CA VAL A 214 0.82 9.23 -14.56
C VAL A 214 -0.58 8.75 -14.93
N ALA A 215 -1.27 8.15 -13.96
CA ALA A 215 -2.68 7.78 -14.09
C ALA A 215 -3.59 8.87 -13.52
N PHE A 216 -3.30 9.38 -12.32
CA PHE A 216 -4.13 10.39 -11.65
C PHE A 216 -3.30 11.40 -10.87
N PRO A 217 -3.65 12.69 -10.90
CA PRO A 217 -3.22 13.63 -9.86
C PRO A 217 -4.04 13.42 -8.57
N LEU A 218 -3.39 13.57 -7.42
CA LEU A 218 -4.01 13.58 -6.10
C LEU A 218 -4.26 15.02 -5.63
N ASP A 219 -5.52 15.31 -5.29
CA ASP A 219 -5.88 16.57 -4.65
C ASP A 219 -5.54 16.56 -3.14
N GLU A 220 -5.79 17.68 -2.47
CA GLU A 220 -5.51 17.85 -1.03
C GLU A 220 -6.43 17.02 -0.14
N THR A 221 -7.50 16.44 -0.66
CA THR A 221 -8.46 15.66 0.14
C THR A 221 -8.15 14.17 0.19
N CYS A 222 -7.08 13.73 -0.49
CA CYS A 222 -6.66 12.34 -0.53
C CYS A 222 -5.52 12.07 0.47
N TYR A 223 -5.88 11.77 1.71
CA TYR A 223 -4.91 11.58 2.79
C TYR A 223 -4.48 10.11 2.97
N PHE A 224 -5.43 9.18 3.03
CA PHE A 224 -5.14 7.78 3.32
C PHE A 224 -5.73 6.86 2.26
N LEU A 225 -4.83 6.24 1.49
CA LEU A 225 -5.16 5.40 0.37
C LEU A 225 -4.72 3.96 0.63
N TYR A 226 -5.67 3.05 0.55
CA TYR A 226 -5.50 1.63 0.83
C TYR A 226 -5.50 0.83 -0.47
N PRO A 227 -4.70 -0.24 -0.57
CA PRO A 227 -4.75 -1.10 -1.75
C PRO A 227 -6.12 -1.72 -1.84
N VAL A 228 -6.70 -1.72 -3.03
CA VAL A 228 -7.99 -2.33 -3.32
C VAL A 228 -7.87 -3.21 -4.56
N ALA A 229 -8.59 -4.33 -4.53
CA ALA A 229 -8.82 -5.13 -5.72
C ALA A 229 -10.29 -5.52 -5.81
N MET A 230 -10.84 -5.57 -7.01
CA MET A 230 -12.24 -5.88 -7.27
C MET A 230 -12.35 -6.88 -8.42
N VAL A 231 -13.29 -7.81 -8.34
CA VAL A 231 -13.65 -8.66 -9.49
C VAL A 231 -15.16 -8.95 -9.51
N TYR A 232 -15.75 -8.95 -10.72
CA TYR A 232 -17.16 -9.31 -10.91
C TYR A 232 -17.42 -10.82 -10.86
N ARG A 233 -16.48 -11.63 -11.39
CA ARG A 233 -16.58 -13.10 -11.38
C ARG A 233 -15.73 -13.71 -10.26
N ALA A 234 -15.64 -15.04 -10.23
CA ALA A 234 -14.68 -15.70 -9.33
C ALA A 234 -13.26 -15.30 -9.72
N GLY A 235 -12.40 -15.16 -8.72
CA GLY A 235 -11.06 -14.66 -8.92
C GLY A 235 -10.27 -14.56 -7.62
N SER A 236 -8.98 -14.26 -7.75
CA SER A 236 -8.11 -14.07 -6.59
C SER A 236 -7.10 -12.96 -6.80
N PHE A 237 -6.69 -12.31 -5.72
CA PHE A 237 -5.65 -11.30 -5.70
C PHE A 237 -4.66 -11.62 -4.59
N ALA A 238 -3.38 -11.49 -4.86
CA ALA A 238 -2.33 -11.69 -3.87
C ALA A 238 -1.50 -10.42 -3.72
N LEU A 239 -1.30 -9.96 -2.48
CA LEU A 239 -0.31 -8.92 -2.19
C LEU A 239 1.09 -9.54 -2.36
N VAL A 240 2.02 -8.77 -2.91
CA VAL A 240 3.40 -9.19 -3.13
C VAL A 240 4.31 -8.28 -2.30
N THR A 241 5.12 -8.90 -1.45
CA THR A 241 6.18 -8.27 -0.64
C THR A 241 7.50 -8.27 -1.38
#